data_AF-A0A662IXQ1-F1
#
_entry.id   AF-A0A662IXQ1-F1
#
_cell.length_a   1.000
_cell.length_b   1.000
_cell.length_c   1.000
_cell.angle_alpha   90.00
_cell.angle_beta   90.00
_cell.angle_gamma   90.00
#
_symmetry.space_group_name_H-M   'P 1'
#
loop_
_entity.id
_entity.type
_entity.pdbx_description
1 polymer ?
#
loop_
_entity_poly.entity_id
_entity_poly.type
_entity_poly.pdbx_seq_one_letter_code
_entity_poly.pdbx_strand_id
1 'polypeptide(L)'
;MARYGGGLLGEKVLLIGIDGAPPDIIFKWAEEGLLPNIASLMARGAYGRLISTIPPMTCPAWTSSITGVDIDKHGIYDFFLHLDM
;
A
#
# COMPACT_ATOMS: atom_id res chain seq x y z
N MET A 1 -10.57 15.63 -30.05
CA MET A 1 -9.81 14.91 -28.99
C MET A 1 -8.38 15.42 -29.00
N ALA A 2 -8.06 16.35 -28.09
CA ALA A 2 -6.73 16.94 -28.03
C ALA A 2 -5.74 15.94 -27.40
N ARG A 3 -4.70 15.60 -28.17
CA ARG A 3 -3.51 14.92 -27.66
C ARG A 3 -2.72 15.94 -26.85
N TYR A 4 -2.66 15.78 -25.52
CA TYR A 4 -1.73 16.55 -24.71
C TYR A 4 -0.30 16.24 -25.14
N GLY A 5 0.44 17.31 -25.42
CA GLY A 5 1.76 17.29 -26.02
C GLY A 5 2.81 16.56 -25.20
N GLY A 6 3.80 16.03 -25.91
CA GLY A 6 4.97 15.39 -25.34
C GLY A 6 5.81 16.38 -24.55
N GLY A 7 5.83 16.18 -23.23
CA GLY A 7 6.81 16.75 -22.31
C GLY A 7 7.13 15.69 -21.27
N LEU A 8 8.38 15.21 -21.28
CA LEU A 8 9.05 14.39 -20.26
C LEU A 8 8.10 13.46 -19.46
N LEU A 9 7.56 12.42 -20.09
CA LEU A 9 6.90 11.36 -19.33
C LEU A 9 7.98 10.55 -18.62
N GLY A 10 8.29 10.93 -17.37
CA GLY A 10 8.91 10.00 -16.44
C GLY A 10 8.12 8.69 -16.36
N GLU A 11 8.79 7.62 -15.97
CA GLU A 11 8.15 6.32 -15.81
C GLU A 11 6.89 6.45 -14.94
N LYS A 12 5.77 5.94 -15.45
CA LYS A 12 4.50 5.97 -14.71
C LYS A 12 4.55 4.92 -13.63
N VAL A 13 4.24 5.33 -12.39
CA VAL A 13 4.16 4.43 -11.24
C VAL A 13 2.70 4.18 -10.89
N LEU A 14 2.34 2.91 -10.68
CA LEU A 14 1.04 2.49 -10.15
C LEU A 14 1.24 1.87 -8.77
N LEU A 15 0.61 2.46 -7.75
CA LEU A 15 0.53 1.89 -6.41
C LEU A 15 -0.82 1.20 -6.23
N ILE A 16 -0.79 -0.07 -5.83
CA ILE A 16 -1.99 -0.87 -5.50
C ILE A 16 -1.87 -1.28 -4.04
N GLY A 17 -2.88 -0.94 -3.23
CA GLY A 17 -3.03 -1.48 -1.89
C GLY A 17 -4.26 -2.37 -1.80
N ILE A 18 -4.17 -3.44 -1.02
CA ILE A 18 -5.25 -4.40 -0.77
C ILE A 18 -5.49 -4.40 0.74
N ASP A 19 -6.63 -3.85 1.16
CA ASP A 19 -6.99 -3.81 2.58
C ASP A 19 -7.42 -5.20 3.07
N GLY A 20 -7.07 -5.54 4.32
CA GLY A 20 -7.38 -6.84 4.91
C GLY A 20 -6.65 -8.03 4.29
N ALA A 21 -5.53 -7.81 3.60
CA ALA A 21 -4.74 -8.85 2.94
C ALA A 21 -3.45 -9.19 3.72
N PRO A 22 -3.51 -10.06 4.75
CA PRO A 22 -2.33 -10.41 5.53
C PRO A 22 -1.27 -11.11 4.64
N PRO A 23 0.02 -10.73 4.74
CA PRO A 23 1.08 -11.25 3.87
C PRO A 23 1.20 -12.78 3.87
N ASP A 24 0.94 -13.43 5.00
CA ASP A 24 1.02 -14.88 5.14
C ASP A 24 0.05 -15.63 4.22
N ILE A 25 -1.17 -15.11 4.08
CA ILE A 25 -2.17 -15.71 3.20
C ILE A 25 -1.78 -15.48 1.74
N ILE A 26 -1.30 -14.27 1.42
CA ILE A 26 -0.87 -13.91 0.07
C ILE A 26 0.32 -14.75 -0.39
N PHE A 27 1.36 -14.89 0.44
CA PHE A 27 2.54 -15.68 0.10
C PHE A 27 2.19 -17.16 -0.08
N LYS A 28 1.41 -17.72 0.86
CA LYS A 28 0.94 -19.10 0.77
C LYS A 28 0.17 -19.36 -0.53
N TRP A 29 -0.80 -18.52 -0.86
CA TRP A 29 -1.61 -18.70 -2.07
C TRP A 29 -0.83 -18.45 -3.37
N ALA A 30 0.20 -17.59 -3.33
CA ALA A 30 1.11 -17.44 -4.45
C ALA A 30 1.94 -18.71 -4.68
N GLU A 31 2.46 -19.33 -3.61
CA GLU A 31 3.21 -20.59 -3.66
C GLU A 31 2.33 -21.78 -4.11
N GLU A 32 1.08 -21.83 -3.68
CA GLU A 32 0.08 -22.84 -4.11
C GLU A 32 -0.40 -22.63 -5.56
N GLY A 33 0.05 -21.56 -6.24
CA GLY A 33 -0.33 -21.25 -7.62
C GLY A 33 -1.72 -20.63 -7.78
N LEU A 34 -2.39 -20.27 -6.69
CA LEU A 34 -3.73 -19.66 -6.69
C LEU A 34 -3.70 -18.16 -7.06
N LEU A 35 -2.54 -17.51 -6.86
CA LEU A 35 -2.32 -16.09 -7.21
C LEU A 35 -1.21 -15.93 -8.26
N PRO A 36 -1.42 -16.38 -9.51
CA PRO A 36 -0.35 -16.48 -10.52
C PRO A 36 0.27 -15.12 -10.87
N ASN A 37 -0.51 -14.04 -10.88
CA ASN A 37 0.00 -12.70 -11.15
C ASN A 37 0.90 -12.18 -10.02
N ILE A 38 0.53 -12.44 -8.76
CA ILE A 38 1.33 -12.06 -7.59
C ILE A 38 2.61 -12.90 -7.53
N ALA A 39 2.52 -14.21 -7.75
CA ALA A 39 3.69 -15.09 -7.84
C ALA A 39 4.67 -14.61 -8.92
N SER A 40 4.16 -14.20 -10.08
CA SER A 40 4.95 -13.64 -11.17
C SER A 40 5.64 -12.31 -10.83
N LEU A 41 4.99 -11.45 -10.04
CA LEU A 41 5.58 -10.21 -9.52
C LEU A 41 6.67 -10.49 -8.48
N MET A 42 6.42 -11.41 -7.54
CA MET A 42 7.38 -11.84 -6.53
C MET A 42 8.66 -12.40 -7.15
N ALA A 43 8.54 -13.23 -8.20
CA ALA A 43 9.68 -13.86 -8.87
C ALA A 43 10.56 -12.89 -9.68
N ARG A 44 10.00 -11.76 -10.15
CA ARG A 44 10.72 -10.77 -10.98
C ARG A 44 11.07 -9.48 -10.25
N GLY A 45 10.70 -9.37 -8.99
CA GLY A 45 10.82 -8.15 -8.19
C GLY A 45 11.34 -8.43 -6.78
N ALA A 46 10.98 -7.56 -5.85
CA ALA A 46 11.27 -7.72 -4.43
C ALA A 46 9.96 -7.83 -3.66
N TYR A 47 9.93 -8.69 -2.64
CA TYR A 47 8.81 -8.83 -1.73
C TYR A 47 9.31 -9.17 -0.33
N GLY A 48 8.50 -8.85 0.68
CA GLY A 48 8.80 -9.11 2.07
C GLY A 48 7.72 -8.58 2.99
N ARG A 49 7.86 -8.82 4.29
CA ARG A 49 6.99 -8.25 5.30
C ARG A 49 7.39 -6.80 5.58
N LEU A 50 6.39 -5.94 5.74
CA LEU A 50 6.57 -4.57 6.18
C LEU A 50 5.86 -4.37 7.53
N ILE A 51 6.35 -3.41 8.30
CA ILE A 51 5.73 -2.97 9.54
C ILE A 51 4.71 -1.88 9.18
N SER A 52 3.48 -2.03 9.64
CA SER A 52 2.43 -1.01 9.48
C SER A 52 2.64 0.14 10.48
N THR A 53 1.78 1.16 10.43
CA THR A 53 1.66 2.14 11.51
C THR A 53 1.29 1.45 12.83
N ILE A 54 1.53 2.14 13.95
CA ILE A 54 1.03 1.74 15.27
C ILE A 54 0.07 2.83 15.76
N PRO A 55 -1.26 2.58 15.81
CA PRO A 55 -1.92 1.30 15.59
C PRO A 55 -2.00 0.90 14.10
N PRO A 56 -2.06 -0.41 13.78
CA PRO A 56 -2.14 -0.91 12.41
C PRO A 56 -3.58 -0.82 11.87
N MET A 57 -4.13 0.39 11.85
CA MET A 57 -5.50 0.68 11.42
C MET A 57 -5.52 1.22 9.99
N THR A 58 -6.60 0.97 9.25
CA THR A 58 -6.79 1.43 7.86
C THR A 58 -6.47 2.92 7.71
N CYS A 59 -7.10 3.80 8.50
CA CYS A 59 -6.96 5.25 8.36
C CYS A 59 -5.51 5.78 8.48
N PRO A 60 -4.76 5.49 9.57
CA PRO A 60 -3.35 5.88 9.66
C PRO A 60 -2.48 5.20 8.60
N ALA A 61 -2.64 3.89 8.35
CA ALA A 61 -1.77 3.15 7.43
C ALA A 61 -1.84 3.65 5.99
N TRP A 62 -3.05 3.93 5.48
CA TRP A 62 -3.22 4.49 4.13
C TRP A 62 -2.67 5.91 4.03
N THR A 63 -2.89 6.72 5.07
CA THR A 63 -2.40 8.11 5.09
C THR A 63 -0.87 8.14 5.10
N SER A 64 -0.22 7.35 5.95
CA SER A 64 1.24 7.21 5.97
C SER A 64 1.77 6.67 4.63
N SER A 65 1.09 5.69 4.02
CA SER A 65 1.51 5.09 2.74
C SER A 65 1.52 6.09 1.57
N ILE A 66 0.58 7.04 1.55
CA ILE A 66 0.47 8.06 0.49
C ILE A 66 1.34 9.29 0.78
N THR A 67 1.42 9.72 2.04
CA THR A 67 2.17 10.92 2.43
C THR A 67 3.66 10.66 2.61
N GLY A 68 4.06 9.40 2.84
CA GLY A 68 5.44 9.03 3.12
C GLY A 68 5.96 9.50 4.49
N VAL A 69 5.06 9.83 5.43
CA VAL A 69 5.41 10.27 6.77
C VAL A 69 4.64 9.49 7.83
N ASP A 70 5.20 9.42 9.05
CA ASP A 70 4.57 8.75 10.19
C ASP A 70 3.32 9.47 10.71
N ILE A 71 2.55 8.76 11.54
CA ILE A 71 1.27 9.23 12.10
C ILE A 71 1.36 10.57 12.83
N ASP A 72 2.46 10.82 13.53
CA ASP A 72 2.66 12.06 14.29
C ASP A 72 2.80 13.28 13.37
N LYS A 73 3.27 13.07 12.14
CA LYS A 73 3.45 14.14 11.15
C LYS A 73 2.17 14.48 10.42
N HIS A 74 1.32 13.49 10.12
CA HIS A 74 0.06 13.74 9.41
C HIS A 74 -1.15 13.86 10.34
N GLY A 75 -1.04 13.47 11.62
CA GLY A 75 -2.06 13.68 12.66
C GLY A 75 -3.33 12.84 12.54
N ILE A 76 -3.33 11.79 11.71
CA ILE A 76 -4.49 10.91 11.51
C ILE A 76 -4.23 9.60 12.25
N TYR A 77 -4.94 9.38 13.35
CA TYR A 77 -4.74 8.22 14.23
C TYR A 77 -5.86 7.19 14.14
N ASP A 78 -7.08 7.61 13.83
CA ASP A 78 -8.28 6.76 13.70
C ASP A 78 -9.33 7.47 12.81
N PHE A 79 -10.41 6.78 12.48
CA PHE A 79 -11.63 7.32 11.88
C PHE A 79 -12.43 8.20 12.83
N PHE A 80 -12.26 8.01 14.15
CA PHE A 80 -13.04 8.70 15.17
C PHE A 80 -12.18 9.70 15.94
N LEU A 81 -12.70 10.93 16.09
CA LEU A 81 -12.20 11.88 17.07
C LEU A 81 -12.70 11.46 18.45
N HIS A 82 -11.79 11.01 19.33
CA HIS A 82 -12.11 10.87 20.74
C HIS A 82 -12.06 12.27 21.36
N LEU A 83 -13.21 12.90 21.53
CA LEU A 83 -13.35 14.25 22.08
C LEU A 83 -13.20 14.32 23.62
N ASP A 84 -12.76 13.22 24.25
CA ASP A 84 -12.69 13.07 25.70
C ASP A 84 -11.23 13.01 26.24
N MET A 85 -10.30 13.70 25.56
CA MET A 85 -8.95 13.97 26.09
C MET A 85 -8.84 15.39 26.64
#